data_AF-A0A2H0GZS1-F1
#
_entry.id   AF-A0A2H0GZS1-F1
#
_cell.length_a   1.000
_cell.length_b   1.000
_cell.length_c   1.000
_cell.angle_alpha   90.00
_cell.angle_beta   90.00
_cell.angle_gamma   90.00
#
_symmetry.space_group_name_H-M   'P 1'
#
loop_
_entity.id
_entity.type
_entity.pdbx_description
1 polymer ?
#
loop_
_entity_poly.entity_id
_entity_poly.type
_entity_poly.pdbx_seq_one_letter_code
_entity_poly.pdbx_strand_id
1 'polypeptide(L)' 'MSDSTEKLTDLSALGEFGLIDELTKGIVTIHASTKMGVGDDAAVIQPETGKVMLVSKDLLIEGIHFD' A
#
# COMPACT_ATOMS: atom_id res chain seq x y z
N MET A 1 -25.32 -12.30 -18.60
CA MET A 1 -24.80 -11.33 -17.61
C MET A 1 -24.86 -12.04 -16.27
N SER A 2 -23.71 -12.48 -15.76
CA SER A 2 -23.65 -13.13 -14.45
C SER A 2 -23.72 -12.04 -13.40
N ASP A 3 -24.87 -11.90 -12.73
CA ASP A 3 -24.96 -11.11 -11.50
C ASP A 3 -24.14 -11.83 -10.42
N SER A 4 -22.94 -11.32 -10.17
CA SER A 4 -22.11 -11.77 -9.06
C SER A 4 -22.78 -11.34 -7.75
N THR A 5 -23.40 -12.28 -7.04
CA THR A 5 -24.01 -12.09 -5.72
C THR A 5 -22.99 -11.94 -4.60
N GLU A 6 -21.78 -11.47 -4.88
CA GLU A 6 -20.76 -11.27 -3.86
C GLU A 6 -20.93 -9.89 -3.22
N LYS A 7 -21.20 -9.91 -1.92
CA LYS A 7 -21.22 -8.71 -1.09
C LYS A 7 -19.77 -8.22 -0.99
N LEU A 8 -19.46 -7.09 -1.63
CA LEU A 8 -18.15 -6.44 -1.51
C LEU A 8 -17.93 -5.98 -0.06
N THR A 9 -16.67 -5.98 0.37
CA THR A 9 -16.27 -5.42 1.66
C THR A 9 -16.49 -3.91 1.65
N ASP A 10 -17.26 -3.42 2.61
CA ASP A 10 -17.43 -1.98 2.81
C ASP A 10 -16.12 -1.40 3.38
N LEU A 11 -15.52 -0.46 2.64
CA LEU A 11 -14.27 0.20 3.04
C LEU A 11 -14.42 0.95 4.37
N SER A 12 -15.60 1.50 4.64
CA SER A 12 -15.86 2.22 5.89
C SER A 12 -15.83 1.31 7.12
N ALA A 13 -16.19 0.03 6.96
CA ALA A 13 -16.13 -0.96 8.02
C ALA A 13 -14.69 -1.46 8.28
N LEU A 14 -13.82 -1.39 7.27
CA LEU A 14 -12.43 -1.82 7.36
C LEU A 14 -11.52 -0.74 7.97
N GLY A 15 -11.78 0.53 7.65
CA GLY A 15 -10.95 1.65 8.06
C GLY A 15 -9.58 1.66 7.37
N GLU A 16 -8.80 2.71 7.61
CA GLU A 16 -7.52 2.94 6.91
C GLU A 16 -6.48 1.86 7.18
N PHE A 17 -6.18 1.59 8.46
CA PHE A 17 -5.18 0.59 8.82
C PHE A 17 -5.57 -0.83 8.39
N GLY A 18 -6.86 -1.18 8.51
CA GLY A 18 -7.35 -2.47 8.03
C GLY A 18 -7.23 -2.61 6.50
N LEU A 19 -7.41 -1.51 5.77
CA LEU A 19 -7.23 -1.49 4.31
C LEU A 19 -5.76 -1.64 3.92
N ILE A 20 -4.85 -0.96 4.63
CA ILE A 20 -3.41 -1.11 4.46
C ILE A 20 -3.01 -2.57 4.70
N ASP A 21 -3.42 -3.15 5.81
CA ASP A 21 -3.12 -4.56 6.13
C ASP A 21 -3.65 -5.51 5.05
N GLU A 22 -4.90 -5.34 4.61
CA GLU A 22 -5.54 -6.20 3.62
C GLU A 22 -4.85 -6.13 2.25
N LEU A 23 -4.44 -4.93 1.82
CA LEU A 23 -3.74 -4.73 0.55
C LEU A 23 -2.29 -5.20 0.59
N THR A 24 -1.62 -5.11 1.74
CA THR A 24 -0.19 -5.38 1.87
C THR A 24 0.15 -6.79 2.35
N LYS A 25 -0.79 -7.52 2.98
CA LYS A 25 -0.56 -8.85 3.58
C LYS A 25 0.04 -9.90 2.64
N GLY A 26 -0.23 -9.80 1.33
CA GLY A 26 0.18 -10.78 0.33
C GLY A 26 1.45 -10.41 -0.42
N ILE A 27 2.08 -9.28 -0.10
CA ILE A 27 3.22 -8.79 -0.85
C ILE A 27 4.44 -9.67 -0.55
N VAL A 28 4.97 -10.29 -1.59
CA VAL A 28 6.22 -11.06 -1.54
C VAL A 28 7.34 -10.24 -2.16
N THR A 29 8.43 -10.06 -1.42
CA THR A 29 9.62 -9.38 -1.95
C THR A 29 10.36 -10.28 -2.92
N ILE A 30 10.60 -9.79 -4.14
CA ILE A 30 11.26 -10.55 -5.21
C ILE A 30 12.76 -10.23 -5.28
N HIS A 31 13.14 -8.98 -5.00
CA HIS A 31 14.52 -8.54 -5.05
C HIS A 31 15.17 -8.57 -3.66
N ALA A 32 16.40 -9.05 -3.57
CA ALA A 32 17.17 -9.07 -2.33
C ALA A 32 17.46 -7.65 -1.76
N SER A 33 17.42 -6.63 -2.62
CA SER A 33 17.54 -5.23 -2.21
C SER A 33 16.28 -4.68 -1.55
N THR A 34 15.12 -5.33 -1.68
CA THR A 34 13.89 -4.92 -1.01
C THR A 34 13.92 -5.38 0.45
N LYS A 35 14.34 -4.49 1.34
CA LYS A 35 14.46 -4.77 2.78
C LYS A 35 13.11 -4.78 3.49
N MET A 36 12.17 -3.94 3.04
CA MET A 36 10.80 -3.87 3.53
C MET A 36 9.86 -3.41 2.41
N GLY A 37 8.74 -4.11 2.24
CA GLY A 37 7.67 -3.73 1.30
C GLY A 37 6.91 -2.48 1.74
N VAL A 38 5.85 -2.13 1.00
CA VAL A 38 4.94 -1.04 1.39
C VAL A 38 4.11 -1.44 2.61
N GLY A 39 3.75 -0.45 3.42
CA GLY A 39 2.94 -0.56 4.63
C GLY A 39 2.20 0.75 4.84
N ASP A 40 2.50 1.46 5.92
CA ASP A 40 1.97 2.79 6.20
C ASP A 40 2.84 3.89 5.55
N ASP A 41 4.01 4.21 6.13
CA ASP A 41 4.75 5.43 5.78
C ASP A 41 5.62 5.33 4.51
N ALA A 42 6.37 4.23 4.34
CA ALA A 42 7.34 4.07 3.27
C ALA A 42 7.82 2.61 3.09
N ALA A 43 8.28 2.29 1.89
CA ALA A 43 9.06 1.09 1.59
C ALA A 43 10.58 1.35 1.74
N VAL A 44 11.34 0.29 2.01
CA VAL A 44 12.80 0.36 2.23
C VAL A 44 13.55 -0.47 1.21
N ILE A 45 14.43 0.20 0.45
CA ILE A 45 15.34 -0.44 -0.50
C ILE A 45 16.78 -0.24 -0.02
N GLN A 46 17.51 -1.34 0.12
CA GLN A 46 18.93 -1.36 0.46
C GLN A 46 19.73 -1.83 -0.77
N PRO A 47 20.37 -0.90 -1.49
CA PRO A 47 21.33 -1.28 -2.52
C PRO A 47 22.56 -1.96 -1.90
N GLU A 48 23.30 -2.73 -2.71
CA GLU A 48 24.54 -3.40 -2.27
C GLU A 48 25.60 -2.41 -1.79
N THR A 49 25.63 -1.22 -2.37
CA THR A 49 26.54 -0.14 -1.97
C THR A 49 25.80 1.19 -1.88
N GLY A 50 26.26 2.05 -0.97
CA GLY A 50 25.66 3.37 -0.76
C GLY A 50 24.60 3.41 0.35
N LYS A 51 23.67 4.35 0.23
CA LYS A 51 22.69 4.66 1.29
C LYS A 51 21.40 3.87 1.12
N VAL A 52 20.70 3.65 2.24
CA VAL A 52 19.31 3.19 2.25
C VAL A 52 18.43 4.19 1.50
N MET A 53 17.56 3.68 0.65
CA MET A 53 16.54 4.46 -0.05
C MET A 53 15.17 4.19 0.56
N LEU A 54 14.45 5.27 0.85
CA LEU A 54 13.06 5.23 1.28
C LEU A 54 12.18 5.69 0.13
N VAL A 55 11.08 4.97 -0.10
CA VAL A 55 10.12 5.29 -1.16
C VAL A 55 8.75 5.43 -0.52
N SER A 56 8.12 6.59 -0.69
CA SER A 56 6.76 6.85 -0.25
C SER A 56 5.95 7.43 -1.41
N LYS A 57 4.63 7.37 -1.29
CA LYS A 57 3.71 7.90 -2.29
C LYS A 57 2.44 8.38 -1.60
N ASP A 58 2.15 9.66 -1.81
CA ASP A 58 0.87 10.27 -1.43
C ASP A 58 0.02 10.53 -2.67
N LEU A 59 -1.29 10.53 -2.47
CA LEU A 59 -2.27 10.96 -3.46
C LEU A 59 -3.02 12.17 -2.90
N LEU A 60 -3.08 13.24 -3.68
CA LEU A 60 -3.91 14.40 -3.37
C LEU A 60 -5.11 14.42 -4.30
N ILE A 61 -6.27 14.74 -3.73
CA ILE A 61 -7.58 14.78 -4.40
C ILE A 61 -8.16 16.18 -4.20
N GLU A 62 -8.48 16.86 -5.30
CA GLU A 62 -9.19 18.14 -5.32
C GLU A 62 -10.56 18.01 -4.64
N GLY A 63 -10.96 19.01 -3.85
CA GLY A 63 -12.15 18.99 -3.01
C GLY A 63 -12.03 18.20 -1.71
N ILE A 64 -10.88 17.53 -1.46
CA ILE A 64 -10.54 16.89 -0.17
C ILE A 64 -9.28 17.50 0.41
N HIS A 65 -8.21 17.58 -0.38
CA HIS A 65 -6.89 18.01 0.05
C HIS A 65 -6.56 19.45 -0.35
N PHE A 66 -7.13 19.92 -1.46
CA PHE A 66 -6.96 21.28 -1.96
C PHE A 66 -8.21 21.73 -2.74
N ASP A 67 -8.36 23.05 -2.89
CA ASP A 67 -9.44 23.72 -3.64
C ASP A 67 -9.10 23.90 -5.12
#